data_AF-A0AAJ8LJP6-F1
#
_entry.id   AF-A0AAJ8LJP6-F1
#
_cell.length_a   1.000
_cell.length_b   1.000
_cell.length_c   1.000
_cell.angle_alpha   90.00
_cell.angle_beta   90.00
_cell.angle_gamma   90.00
#
_symmetry.space_group_name_H-M   'P 1'
#
loop_
_entity.id
_entity.type
_entity.pdbx_description
1 polymer ?
#
loop_
_entity_poly.entity_id
_entity_poly.type
_entity_poly.pdbx_seq_one_letter_code
_entity_poly.pdbx_strand_id
1 'polypeptide(L)'
;MEVLLLVPSSSSNSRQDPTFVHSYAIALLINSQKDSLSTQQHANTLSVMAFESHHAPTIGSTPFSTESYFQTQRPPVGLEEKTKLMLEFVERWKSVQGKKVVLVTSGGTTVPLEANTVRFLDNFSAGTRGATSAEYFLSQGYAVIFMHRLHSLRPFSRHYSHSLNPFLDLLSVLPQSEPSSSSSSSSSSSKATTTKPNIVVSLTHSSTLLPILEAYHSAQNEGTLLSIEFTTVNDYLWLLKSVTGAMSPLGRRGMFYLAAAVSDFFLPEERVAEHKIQSNKGTLNLEMDSVPKVLKPLVQEWTPEGYIVSFKLETDPALLVPKSRAALSRYGHQLVVGNELHRRKYEVVFVERKTPLSPTKGDGDNRLSGVETPPLDAEAGGEKGLEEEYKETWLRLDDLSNTQTNGISGAETNTNTNGSSTSGHKGRDGEVEIEEIIVKELVDRHQRWIEAGTN
;
A
#
# COMPACT_ATOMS: atom_id res chain seq x y z
N MET A 1 32.77 24.60 14.59
CA MET A 1 32.97 25.12 15.96
C MET A 1 32.44 24.05 16.89
N GLU A 2 33.32 23.48 17.71
CA GLU A 2 33.05 22.32 18.59
C GLU A 2 31.86 22.55 19.53
N VAL A 3 31.06 21.52 19.76
CA VAL A 3 30.08 21.48 20.86
C VAL A 3 30.51 20.36 21.81
N LEU A 4 31.04 20.79 22.95
CA LEU A 4 31.45 19.97 24.08
C LEU A 4 30.17 19.46 24.80
N LEU A 5 29.96 18.14 24.85
CA LEU A 5 28.92 17.51 25.65
C LEU A 5 29.48 17.22 27.05
N LEU A 6 29.03 18.00 28.05
CA LEU A 6 29.26 17.71 29.47
C LEU A 6 28.06 16.94 30.02
N VAL A 7 28.30 15.69 30.41
CA VAL A 7 27.40 14.83 31.19
C VAL A 7 27.71 15.04 32.68
N PRO A 8 26.74 15.25 33.59
CA PRO A 8 26.97 15.10 35.02
C PRO A 8 26.57 13.70 35.50
N SER A 9 27.45 13.14 36.33
CA SER A 9 27.36 11.88 37.04
C SER A 9 26.38 11.94 38.23
N SER A 10 25.82 10.78 38.53
CA SER A 10 24.87 10.49 39.60
C SER A 10 25.54 10.28 40.96
N SER A 11 24.90 10.73 42.05
CA SER A 11 24.93 10.04 43.35
C SER A 11 23.68 10.35 44.20
N SER A 12 22.94 9.27 44.48
CA SER A 12 22.18 8.88 45.69
C SER A 12 21.23 9.83 46.46
N ASN A 13 20.01 9.28 46.60
CA ASN A 13 19.17 9.15 47.81
C ASN A 13 18.14 10.23 48.22
N SER A 14 16.87 9.85 48.00
CA SER A 14 15.83 9.60 49.02
C SER A 14 14.51 10.39 48.88
N ARG A 15 13.44 9.58 48.76
CA ARG A 15 12.05 9.72 49.26
C ARG A 15 11.14 10.90 48.86
N GLN A 16 9.95 10.47 48.40
CA GLN A 16 8.58 11.03 48.55
C GLN A 16 8.02 12.01 47.49
N ASP A 17 7.14 11.41 46.65
CA ASP A 17 5.76 11.81 46.28
C ASP A 17 5.45 13.14 45.55
N PRO A 18 4.28 13.25 44.87
CA PRO A 18 4.24 13.63 43.46
C PRO A 18 3.48 14.94 43.22
N THR A 19 3.29 15.28 41.94
CA THR A 19 2.57 16.43 41.36
C THR A 19 3.42 17.70 41.17
N PHE A 20 3.71 18.03 39.91
CA PHE A 20 3.50 19.38 39.39
C PHE A 20 3.59 19.38 37.85
N VAL A 21 2.46 19.71 37.24
CA VAL A 21 2.32 20.05 35.82
C VAL A 21 2.80 21.50 35.67
N HIS A 22 3.69 21.80 34.72
CA HIS A 22 3.87 23.18 34.26
C HIS A 22 4.23 23.26 32.78
N SER A 23 3.29 23.83 32.03
CA SER A 23 3.40 24.35 30.68
C SER A 23 4.36 25.55 30.66
N TYR A 24 5.26 25.59 29.68
CA TYR A 24 6.07 26.79 29.40
C TYR A 24 5.40 27.61 28.30
N ALA A 25 4.91 28.80 28.66
CA ALA A 25 4.59 29.88 27.74
C ALA A 25 5.72 30.93 27.85
N ILE A 26 6.37 31.24 26.73
CA ILE A 26 7.39 32.30 26.63
C ILE A 26 6.74 33.52 25.98
N ALA A 27 6.64 34.61 26.73
CA ALA A 27 6.25 35.93 26.23
C ALA A 27 7.51 36.74 25.88
N LEU A 28 7.56 37.28 24.66
CA LEU A 28 8.60 38.20 24.18
C LEU A 28 8.13 39.66 24.30
N LEU A 29 8.92 40.47 24.99
CA LEU A 29 8.80 41.93 25.06
C LEU A 29 9.32 42.57 23.75
N ILE A 30 8.47 43.40 23.13
CA ILE A 30 8.81 44.30 22.02
C ILE A 30 9.29 45.63 22.60
N ASN A 31 10.45 46.12 22.16
CA ASN A 31 10.87 47.50 22.42
C ASN A 31 10.89 48.29 21.11
N SER A 32 10.28 49.48 21.17
CA SER A 32 10.05 50.42 20.08
C SER A 32 11.13 51.50 20.11
N GLN A 33 11.78 51.77 18.97
CA GLN A 33 12.46 53.04 18.71
C GLN A 33 12.18 53.45 17.26
N LYS A 34 11.49 54.59 17.13
CA LYS A 34 11.31 55.38 15.90
C LYS A 34 12.60 56.16 15.66
N ASP A 35 12.96 56.36 14.40
CA ASP A 35 13.50 57.64 13.97
C ASP A 35 13.19 57.90 12.50
N SER A 36 12.80 59.14 12.25
CA SER A 36 12.35 59.72 10.98
C SER A 36 13.30 60.83 10.58
N LEU A 37 13.63 60.97 9.29
CA LEU A 37 13.99 62.26 8.67
C LEU A 37 13.87 62.17 7.13
N SER A 38 13.03 63.04 6.57
CA SER A 38 12.93 63.47 5.17
C SER A 38 14.06 64.49 4.87
N THR A 39 14.44 64.96 3.69
CA THR A 39 13.86 65.19 2.35
C THR A 39 15.04 65.57 1.44
N GLN A 40 15.06 65.24 0.13
CA GLN A 40 15.35 66.22 -0.93
C GLN A 40 15.10 65.68 -2.34
N GLN A 41 14.30 66.44 -3.08
CA GLN A 41 13.95 66.28 -4.49
C GLN A 41 15.10 66.72 -5.40
N HIS A 42 15.28 66.04 -6.54
CA HIS A 42 15.71 66.67 -7.79
C HIS A 42 14.91 66.05 -8.93
N ALA A 43 14.15 66.90 -9.62
CA ALA A 43 13.42 66.58 -10.83
C ALA A 43 14.38 66.62 -12.03
N ASN A 44 14.28 65.62 -12.91
CA ASN A 44 14.70 65.75 -14.30
C ASN A 44 13.72 64.97 -15.18
N THR A 45 12.98 65.72 -15.99
CA THR A 45 12.07 65.28 -17.03
C THR A 45 12.87 64.77 -18.23
N LEU A 46 12.68 63.52 -18.64
CA LEU A 46 13.10 63.04 -19.97
C LEU A 46 12.25 61.84 -20.42
N SER A 47 11.44 62.11 -21.46
CA SER A 47 10.95 61.23 -22.52
C SER A 47 10.53 59.80 -22.18
N VAL A 48 9.20 59.58 -22.21
CA VAL A 48 8.57 58.25 -22.26
C VAL A 48 8.95 57.58 -23.58
N MET A 49 9.84 56.59 -23.54
CA MET A 49 9.87 55.50 -24.51
C MET A 49 9.30 54.27 -23.81
N ALA A 50 8.21 53.75 -24.37
CA ALA A 50 7.60 52.50 -23.95
C ALA A 50 8.62 51.36 -24.07
N PHE A 51 9.15 50.91 -22.94
CA PHE A 51 9.76 49.59 -22.84
C PHE A 51 8.62 48.60 -22.64
N GLU A 52 8.31 47.85 -23.71
CA GLU A 52 7.48 46.67 -23.65
C GLU A 52 8.02 45.75 -22.55
N SER A 53 7.23 45.59 -21.49
CA SER A 53 7.42 44.52 -20.53
C SER A 53 7.15 43.21 -21.28
N HIS A 54 8.19 42.49 -21.67
CA HIS A 54 8.06 41.09 -22.03
C HIS A 54 7.50 40.33 -20.82
N HIS A 55 6.18 40.14 -20.82
CA HIS A 55 5.55 39.07 -20.07
C HIS A 55 6.21 37.77 -20.54
N ALA A 56 7.01 37.16 -19.68
CA ALA A 56 7.30 35.75 -19.81
C ALA A 56 5.94 35.02 -19.79
N PRO A 57 5.65 34.15 -20.77
CA PRO A 57 4.38 33.46 -20.78
C PRO A 57 4.32 32.61 -19.52
N THR A 58 3.25 32.79 -18.73
CA THR A 58 2.84 31.81 -17.73
C THR A 58 2.66 30.50 -18.49
N ILE A 59 3.61 29.58 -18.40
CA ILE A 59 3.48 28.24 -18.95
C ILE A 59 2.34 27.61 -18.14
N GLY A 60 1.13 27.61 -18.69
CA GLY A 60 0.04 26.83 -18.13
C GLY A 60 0.52 25.40 -18.04
N SER A 61 0.50 24.81 -16.84
CA SER A 61 0.91 23.42 -16.65
C SER A 61 -0.02 22.54 -17.48
N THR A 62 0.44 22.08 -18.63
CA THR A 62 -0.28 21.05 -19.39
C THR A 62 -0.23 19.77 -18.55
N PRO A 63 -1.36 19.08 -18.34
CA PRO A 63 -1.37 17.84 -17.58
C PRO A 63 -0.45 16.82 -18.25
N PHE A 64 0.44 16.18 -17.47
CA PHE A 64 1.30 15.12 -17.98
C PHE A 64 0.45 13.96 -18.52
N SER A 65 0.68 13.59 -19.78
CA SER A 65 0.17 12.32 -20.30
C SER A 65 0.99 11.17 -19.73
N THR A 66 0.42 9.97 -19.71
CA THR A 66 1.15 8.77 -19.27
C THR A 66 2.41 8.55 -20.13
N GLU A 67 2.31 8.79 -21.44
CA GLU A 67 3.46 8.67 -22.34
C GLU A 67 4.54 9.71 -22.05
N SER A 68 4.17 10.99 -21.91
CA SER A 68 5.16 12.05 -21.63
C SER A 68 5.85 11.83 -20.29
N TYR A 69 5.15 11.29 -19.29
CA TYR A 69 5.74 10.92 -18.01
C TYR A 69 6.87 9.91 -18.19
N PHE A 70 6.63 8.79 -18.87
CA PHE A 70 7.66 7.75 -19.07
C PHE A 70 8.78 8.16 -20.03
N GLN A 71 8.58 9.19 -20.84
CA GLN A 71 9.62 9.78 -21.69
C GLN A 71 10.51 10.78 -20.92
N THR A 72 9.95 11.48 -19.93
CA THR A 72 10.63 12.56 -19.21
C THR A 72 11.20 12.15 -17.86
N GLN A 73 10.61 11.15 -17.19
CA GLN A 73 11.08 10.64 -15.91
C GLN A 73 11.92 9.38 -16.10
N ARG A 74 13.08 9.29 -15.45
CA ARG A 74 14.01 8.17 -15.61
C ARG A 74 13.47 6.90 -14.93
N PRO A 75 13.74 5.71 -15.49
CA PRO A 75 13.40 4.45 -14.83
C PRO A 75 14.22 4.27 -13.54
N PRO A 76 13.65 3.63 -12.51
CA PRO A 76 14.37 3.35 -11.27
C PRO A 76 15.49 2.32 -11.48
N VAL A 77 16.50 2.38 -10.61
CA VAL A 77 17.59 1.41 -10.60
C VAL A 77 17.04 0.00 -10.35
N GLY A 78 17.54 -0.97 -11.10
CA GLY A 78 17.13 -2.38 -10.98
C GLY A 78 15.77 -2.70 -11.59
N LEU A 79 15.16 -1.79 -12.37
CA LEU A 79 13.91 -2.06 -13.09
C LEU A 79 14.00 -3.31 -13.98
N GLU A 80 15.09 -3.45 -14.73
CA GLU A 80 15.29 -4.58 -15.65
C GLU A 80 15.37 -5.92 -14.91
N GLU A 81 16.13 -5.98 -13.82
CA GLU A 81 16.25 -7.19 -12.98
C GLU A 81 14.89 -7.56 -12.36
N LYS A 82 14.18 -6.59 -11.79
CA LYS A 82 12.83 -6.79 -11.25
C LYS A 82 11.85 -7.24 -12.33
N THR A 83 11.93 -6.68 -13.53
CA THR A 83 11.09 -7.07 -14.68
C THR A 83 11.38 -8.51 -15.10
N LYS A 84 12.65 -8.93 -15.12
CA LYS A 84 13.03 -10.32 -15.39
C LYS A 84 12.43 -11.28 -14.37
N LEU A 85 12.50 -10.95 -13.06
CA LEU A 85 11.89 -11.77 -12.01
C LEU A 85 10.36 -11.89 -12.19
N MET A 86 9.68 -10.80 -12.54
CA MET A 86 8.25 -10.81 -12.82
C MET A 86 7.92 -11.70 -14.02
N LEU A 87 8.69 -11.61 -15.11
CA LEU A 87 8.49 -12.43 -16.31
C LEU A 87 8.69 -13.92 -16.03
N GLU A 88 9.76 -14.29 -15.32
CA GLU A 88 10.02 -15.68 -14.94
C GLU A 88 8.91 -16.25 -14.06
N PHE A 89 8.43 -15.46 -13.10
CA PHE A 89 7.32 -15.84 -12.23
C PHE A 89 6.00 -16.02 -12.99
N VAL A 90 5.67 -15.08 -13.88
CA VAL A 90 4.44 -15.17 -14.68
C VAL A 90 4.52 -16.36 -15.64
N GLU A 91 5.65 -16.58 -16.32
CA GLU A 91 5.78 -17.69 -17.27
C GLU A 91 5.64 -19.05 -16.57
N ARG A 92 6.25 -19.21 -15.39
CA ARG A 92 6.06 -20.40 -14.54
C ARG A 92 4.57 -20.66 -14.28
N TRP A 93 3.82 -19.69 -13.77
CA TRP A 93 2.43 -19.91 -13.37
C TRP A 93 1.44 -19.92 -14.53
N LYS A 94 1.77 -19.25 -15.63
CA LYS A 94 1.03 -19.34 -16.89
C LYS A 94 1.01 -20.77 -17.42
N SER A 95 2.12 -21.50 -17.31
CA SER A 95 2.26 -22.90 -17.75
C SER A 95 1.40 -23.89 -16.94
N VAL A 96 0.97 -23.51 -15.73
CA VAL A 96 0.12 -24.34 -14.88
C VAL A 96 -1.35 -24.10 -15.25
N GLN A 97 -2.05 -25.16 -15.66
CA GLN A 97 -3.46 -25.09 -16.06
C GLN A 97 -4.32 -24.59 -14.90
N GLY A 98 -5.19 -23.61 -15.19
CA GLY A 98 -6.12 -23.05 -14.21
C GLY A 98 -5.49 -22.18 -13.12
N LYS A 99 -4.16 -22.09 -13.02
CA LYS A 99 -3.51 -21.21 -12.04
C LYS A 99 -3.82 -19.76 -12.35
N LYS A 100 -4.23 -19.02 -11.31
CA LYS A 100 -4.54 -17.59 -11.34
C LYS A 100 -3.37 -16.84 -10.69
N VAL A 101 -3.09 -15.65 -11.22
CA VAL A 101 -2.03 -14.78 -10.67
C VAL A 101 -2.65 -13.44 -10.30
N VAL A 102 -2.31 -12.92 -9.13
CA VAL A 102 -2.74 -11.60 -8.68
C VAL A 102 -1.54 -10.70 -8.40
N LEU A 103 -1.57 -9.48 -8.94
CA LEU A 103 -0.73 -8.39 -8.45
C LEU A 103 -1.43 -7.76 -7.25
N VAL A 104 -0.77 -7.72 -6.11
CA VAL A 104 -1.19 -6.94 -4.93
C VAL A 104 -0.24 -5.77 -4.77
N THR A 105 -0.74 -4.54 -4.89
CA THR A 105 0.04 -3.35 -4.53
C THR A 105 -0.24 -2.93 -3.10
N SER A 106 0.79 -2.59 -2.33
CA SER A 106 0.66 -2.32 -0.88
C SER A 106 1.61 -1.23 -0.38
N GLY A 107 1.16 -0.48 0.63
CA GLY A 107 1.93 0.62 1.23
C GLY A 107 1.80 1.94 0.48
N GLY A 108 2.49 2.96 0.99
CA GLY A 108 2.46 4.33 0.46
C GLY A 108 3.62 4.65 -0.47
N THR A 109 3.42 5.52 -1.44
CA THR A 109 4.51 6.09 -2.25
C THR A 109 5.03 7.40 -1.66
N THR A 110 6.33 7.66 -1.85
CA THR A 110 6.92 8.96 -1.54
C THR A 110 7.14 9.83 -2.78
N VAL A 111 7.19 11.13 -2.59
CA VAL A 111 7.68 12.10 -3.57
C VAL A 111 8.92 12.80 -2.99
N PRO A 112 10.12 12.50 -3.51
CA PRO A 112 11.33 13.23 -3.15
C PRO A 112 11.20 14.73 -3.45
N LEU A 113 11.62 15.59 -2.52
CA LEU A 113 11.71 17.04 -2.76
C LEU A 113 13.08 17.46 -3.28
N GLU A 114 14.09 16.60 -3.08
CA GLU A 114 15.47 16.80 -3.51
C GLU A 114 16.04 15.50 -4.12
N ALA A 115 16.97 15.63 -5.07
CA ALA A 115 17.61 14.48 -5.72
C ALA A 115 18.48 13.69 -4.72
N ASN A 116 19.28 14.41 -3.93
CA ASN A 116 19.88 13.88 -2.71
C ASN A 116 18.84 13.98 -1.59
N THR A 117 17.91 13.03 -1.59
CA THR A 117 16.68 13.11 -0.80
C THR A 117 16.97 13.17 0.69
N VAL A 118 16.58 14.29 1.31
CA VAL A 118 16.51 14.45 2.77
C VAL A 118 15.06 14.56 3.22
N ARG A 119 14.20 15.15 2.37
CA ARG A 119 12.78 15.32 2.64
C ARG A 119 11.95 14.73 1.50
N PHE A 120 10.77 14.24 1.86
CA PHE A 120 9.81 13.71 0.91
C PHE A 120 8.38 13.94 1.43
N LEU A 121 7.43 14.03 0.50
CA LEU A 121 6.01 13.88 0.79
C LEU A 121 5.69 12.37 0.83
N ASP A 122 4.92 11.90 1.80
CA ASP A 122 4.53 10.49 1.91
C ASP A 122 3.01 10.35 1.97
N ASN A 123 2.48 9.38 1.24
CA ASN A 123 1.09 8.96 1.34
C ASN A 123 0.98 7.88 2.41
N PHE A 124 0.35 8.18 3.54
CA PHE A 124 0.28 7.25 4.67
C PHE A 124 -0.40 5.92 4.31
N SER A 125 0.35 4.81 4.39
CA SER A 125 -0.20 3.45 4.39
C SER A 125 0.81 2.47 4.99
N ALA A 126 0.44 1.83 6.10
CA ALA A 126 1.25 0.80 6.74
C ALA A 126 1.36 -0.49 5.90
N GLY A 127 0.47 -0.69 4.92
CA GLY A 127 0.41 -1.90 4.10
C GLY A 127 -0.40 -3.06 4.69
N THR A 128 -1.18 -2.84 5.76
CA THR A 128 -1.97 -3.89 6.43
C THR A 128 -2.92 -4.60 5.47
N ARG A 129 -3.73 -3.83 4.71
CA ARG A 129 -4.70 -4.39 3.78
C ARG A 129 -4.02 -5.25 2.72
N GLY A 130 -3.00 -4.72 2.04
CA GLY A 130 -2.30 -5.47 1.00
C GLY A 130 -1.62 -6.74 1.54
N ALA A 131 -0.90 -6.65 2.66
CA ALA A 131 -0.23 -7.81 3.25
C ALA A 131 -1.22 -8.91 3.66
N THR A 132 -2.33 -8.51 4.29
CA THR A 132 -3.39 -9.43 4.73
C THR A 132 -4.12 -10.06 3.55
N SER A 133 -4.51 -9.25 2.55
CA SER A 133 -5.15 -9.77 1.33
C SER A 133 -4.26 -10.74 0.56
N ALA A 134 -2.95 -10.52 0.52
CA ALA A 134 -2.00 -11.44 -0.11
C ALA A 134 -1.96 -12.81 0.60
N GLU A 135 -2.01 -12.88 1.93
CA GLU A 135 -2.14 -14.14 2.67
C GLU A 135 -3.43 -14.88 2.29
N TYR A 136 -4.55 -14.16 2.24
CA TYR A 136 -5.83 -14.76 1.83
C TYR A 136 -5.82 -15.20 0.37
N PHE A 137 -5.24 -14.45 -0.57
CA PHE A 137 -5.12 -14.89 -1.96
C PHE A 137 -4.28 -16.17 -2.10
N LEU A 138 -3.16 -16.28 -1.36
CA LEU A 138 -2.35 -17.50 -1.31
C LEU A 138 -3.18 -18.68 -0.79
N SER A 139 -3.97 -18.48 0.27
CA SER A 139 -4.87 -19.52 0.82
C SER A 139 -5.96 -19.96 -0.18
N GLN A 140 -6.33 -19.09 -1.13
CA GLN A 140 -7.29 -19.37 -2.20
C GLN A 140 -6.60 -19.92 -3.47
N GLY A 141 -5.33 -20.31 -3.38
CA GLY A 141 -4.59 -21.00 -4.44
C GLY A 141 -3.99 -20.08 -5.51
N TYR A 142 -4.03 -18.75 -5.35
CA TYR A 142 -3.39 -17.82 -6.28
C TYR A 142 -1.86 -17.87 -6.17
N ALA A 143 -1.19 -17.54 -7.26
CA ALA A 143 0.18 -17.02 -7.18
C ALA A 143 0.11 -15.49 -7.02
N VAL A 144 0.94 -14.92 -6.14
CA VAL A 144 0.88 -13.52 -5.75
C VAL A 144 2.19 -12.81 -6.11
N ILE A 145 2.09 -11.75 -6.90
CA ILE A 145 3.14 -10.73 -7.02
C ILE A 145 2.80 -9.63 -6.01
N PHE A 146 3.59 -9.53 -4.95
CA PHE A 146 3.42 -8.55 -3.88
C PHE A 146 4.36 -7.36 -4.11
N MET A 147 3.85 -6.35 -4.80
CA MET A 147 4.56 -5.10 -5.06
C MET A 147 4.30 -4.12 -3.91
N HIS A 148 5.31 -3.82 -3.09
CA HIS A 148 5.09 -3.13 -1.83
C HIS A 148 6.14 -2.07 -1.50
N ARG A 149 5.74 -1.10 -0.67
CA ARG A 149 6.64 -0.09 -0.11
C ARG A 149 7.72 -0.77 0.73
N LEU A 150 8.98 -0.45 0.47
CA LEU A 150 10.11 -0.88 1.30
C LEU A 150 9.85 -0.53 2.78
N HIS A 151 10.06 -1.50 3.67
CA HIS A 151 9.78 -1.43 5.11
C HIS A 151 8.29 -1.33 5.53
N SER A 152 7.35 -1.47 4.60
CA SER A 152 5.93 -1.65 4.96
C SER A 152 5.63 -3.09 5.40
N LEU A 153 4.41 -3.34 5.86
CA LEU A 153 3.95 -4.67 6.25
C LEU A 153 4.00 -5.64 5.06
N ARG A 154 4.49 -6.86 5.32
CA ARG A 154 4.57 -7.95 4.34
C ARG A 154 3.72 -9.15 4.79
N PRO A 155 3.26 -9.99 3.84
CA PRO A 155 2.57 -11.23 4.17
C PRO A 155 3.40 -12.06 5.16
N PHE A 156 2.73 -12.64 6.15
CA PHE A 156 3.25 -13.44 7.24
C PHE A 156 4.09 -12.67 8.28
N SER A 157 5.00 -11.78 7.87
CA SER A 157 5.82 -11.03 8.83
C SER A 157 5.07 -9.90 9.53
N ARG A 158 3.93 -9.45 8.99
CA ARG A 158 3.07 -8.45 9.63
C ARG A 158 2.68 -8.81 11.07
N HIS A 159 2.57 -10.10 11.37
CA HIS A 159 2.19 -10.64 12.68
C HIS A 159 3.21 -10.36 13.79
N TYR A 160 4.44 -10.00 13.41
CA TYR A 160 5.55 -9.69 14.33
C TYR A 160 6.39 -8.48 13.90
N SER A 161 5.75 -7.56 13.20
CA SER A 161 6.38 -6.34 12.69
C SER A 161 6.18 -5.13 13.61
N HIS A 162 7.01 -4.11 13.39
CA HIS A 162 7.04 -2.76 13.97
C HIS A 162 6.00 -2.49 15.07
N SER A 163 6.45 -2.61 16.32
CA SER A 163 5.82 -2.12 17.56
C SER A 163 4.73 -2.98 18.20
N LEU A 164 4.08 -3.92 17.48
CA LEU A 164 3.00 -4.73 18.06
C LEU A 164 3.50 -5.99 18.77
N ASN A 165 4.43 -6.72 18.14
CA ASN A 165 5.12 -7.87 18.72
C ASN A 165 6.59 -7.80 18.30
N PRO A 166 7.46 -7.09 19.04
CA PRO A 166 8.88 -7.04 18.74
C PRO A 166 9.48 -8.44 18.63
N PHE A 167 10.34 -8.67 17.64
CA PHE A 167 10.89 -9.99 17.35
C PHE A 167 11.51 -10.68 18.58
N LEU A 168 12.23 -9.93 19.42
CA LEU A 168 12.89 -10.49 20.61
C LEU A 168 11.89 -10.92 21.70
N ASP A 169 10.70 -10.34 21.75
CA ASP A 169 9.66 -10.69 22.73
C ASP A 169 8.98 -12.03 22.39
N LEU A 170 9.16 -12.51 21.16
CA LEU A 170 8.69 -13.82 20.73
C LEU A 170 9.62 -14.95 21.17
N LEU A 171 10.84 -14.62 21.58
CA LEU A 171 11.88 -15.61 21.86
C LEU A 171 11.99 -15.91 23.35
N SER A 172 12.46 -17.10 23.66
CA SER A 172 12.75 -17.56 25.02
C SER A 172 14.01 -18.42 25.02
N VAL A 173 14.78 -18.36 26.10
CA VAL A 173 15.95 -19.23 26.28
C VAL A 173 15.49 -20.48 27.00
N LEU A 174 15.73 -21.67 26.41
CA LEU A 174 15.48 -22.93 27.10
C LEU A 174 16.51 -23.11 28.23
N PRO A 175 16.09 -23.21 29.50
CA PRO A 175 17.00 -23.51 30.60
C PRO A 175 17.67 -24.87 30.37
N GLN A 176 18.93 -25.00 30.79
CA GLN A 176 19.58 -26.30 30.82
C GLN A 176 18.81 -27.22 31.76
N SER A 177 18.58 -28.47 31.35
CA SER A 177 18.25 -29.50 32.32
C SER A 177 19.49 -29.68 33.19
N GLU A 178 19.42 -29.26 34.45
CA GLU A 178 20.39 -29.68 35.46
C GLU A 178 20.46 -31.21 35.41
N PRO A 179 21.66 -31.82 35.38
CA PRO A 179 21.78 -33.27 35.39
C PRO A 179 21.07 -33.77 36.64
N SER A 180 19.99 -34.54 36.46
CA SER A 180 19.29 -35.15 37.57
C SER A 180 20.31 -35.97 38.36
N SER A 181 20.58 -35.54 39.59
CA SER A 181 21.40 -36.26 40.55
C SER A 181 20.70 -37.55 40.94
N SER A 182 20.86 -38.59 40.13
CA SER A 182 20.63 -39.98 40.50
C SER A 182 21.85 -40.79 40.10
N SER A 183 22.69 -41.03 41.11
CA SER A 183 23.92 -41.80 41.11
C SER A 183 23.77 -43.24 40.57
N SER A 184 24.67 -43.67 39.68
CA SER A 184 25.58 -44.81 39.94
C SER A 184 26.48 -45.12 38.74
N SER A 185 27.79 -44.97 38.96
CA SER A 185 28.93 -45.73 38.40
C SER A 185 28.78 -46.46 37.06
N SER A 186 29.54 -46.01 36.04
CA SER A 186 30.70 -46.76 35.52
C SER A 186 31.32 -46.05 34.30
N SER A 187 32.64 -45.84 34.40
CA SER A 187 33.63 -45.71 33.32
C SER A 187 33.15 -45.62 31.87
N SER A 188 33.28 -44.43 31.27
CA SER A 188 33.90 -44.26 29.96
C SER A 188 34.03 -42.77 29.64
N SER A 189 35.15 -42.41 29.04
CA SER A 189 35.50 -41.08 28.57
C SER A 189 34.45 -40.54 27.61
N SER A 190 33.47 -39.81 28.12
CA SER A 190 32.54 -39.01 27.34
C SER A 190 32.95 -37.55 27.48
N LYS A 191 33.44 -36.98 26.37
CA LYS A 191 33.64 -35.54 26.18
C LYS A 191 32.42 -34.83 26.77
N ALA A 192 32.63 -33.98 27.77
CA ALA A 192 31.60 -33.10 28.30
C ALA A 192 31.10 -32.21 27.15
N THR A 193 30.00 -32.61 26.52
CA THR A 193 29.31 -31.80 25.53
C THR A 193 28.63 -30.69 26.32
N THR A 194 29.33 -29.57 26.55
CA THR A 194 28.73 -28.32 27.01
C THR A 194 27.62 -27.96 26.03
N THR A 195 26.37 -28.28 26.38
CA THR A 195 25.20 -27.95 25.57
C THR A 195 24.96 -26.45 25.71
N LYS A 196 25.27 -25.72 24.65
CA LYS A 196 25.04 -24.27 24.57
C LYS A 196 23.55 -23.98 24.77
N PRO A 197 23.18 -22.88 25.46
CA PRO A 197 21.78 -22.48 25.58
C PRO A 197 21.14 -22.32 24.20
N ASN A 198 19.92 -22.82 24.05
CA ASN A 198 19.17 -22.76 22.79
C ASN A 198 18.06 -21.70 22.86
N ILE A 199 17.85 -20.99 21.75
CA ILE A 199 16.80 -19.99 21.61
C ILE A 199 15.60 -20.66 20.93
N VAL A 200 14.41 -20.50 21.50
CA VAL A 200 13.15 -21.00 20.95
C VAL A 200 12.09 -19.91 20.90
N VAL A 201 11.01 -20.13 20.17
CA VAL A 201 9.80 -19.31 20.29
C VAL A 201 9.12 -19.61 21.62
N SER A 202 8.67 -18.57 22.34
CA SER A 202 7.92 -18.72 23.58
C SER A 202 6.70 -19.63 23.39
N LEU A 203 6.47 -20.54 24.33
CA LEU A 203 5.32 -21.46 24.32
C LEU A 203 3.98 -20.71 24.19
N THR A 204 3.89 -19.49 24.71
CA THR A 204 2.69 -18.65 24.62
C THR A 204 2.37 -18.17 23.20
N HIS A 205 3.39 -18.07 22.33
CA HIS A 205 3.25 -17.55 20.97
C HIS A 205 3.29 -18.66 19.91
N SER A 206 3.81 -19.84 20.25
CA SER A 206 3.98 -20.96 19.32
C SER A 206 2.68 -21.40 18.64
N SER A 207 1.56 -21.47 19.36
CA SER A 207 0.27 -21.89 18.79
C SER A 207 -0.24 -20.94 17.70
N THR A 208 0.01 -19.64 17.85
CA THR A 208 -0.41 -18.61 16.90
C THR A 208 0.55 -18.54 15.72
N LEU A 209 1.86 -18.68 15.96
CA LEU A 209 2.88 -18.56 14.92
C LEU A 209 3.03 -19.81 14.04
N LEU A 210 2.71 -20.99 14.56
CA LEU A 210 2.83 -22.25 13.82
C LEU A 210 2.09 -22.22 12.47
N PRO A 211 0.77 -21.95 12.40
CA PRO A 211 0.07 -21.92 11.11
C PRO A 211 0.61 -20.85 10.16
N ILE A 212 1.05 -19.70 10.69
CA ILE A 212 1.66 -18.63 9.91
C ILE A 212 2.99 -19.09 9.29
N LEU A 213 3.83 -19.78 10.06
CA LEU A 213 5.11 -20.30 9.61
C LEU A 213 4.93 -21.41 8.55
N GLU A 214 3.97 -22.31 8.76
CA GLU A 214 3.64 -23.37 7.80
C GLU A 214 3.20 -22.79 6.46
N ALA A 215 2.31 -21.78 6.47
CA ALA A 215 1.86 -21.12 5.25
C ALA A 215 2.97 -20.30 4.57
N TYR A 216 3.82 -19.62 5.34
CA TYR A 216 5.01 -18.96 4.81
C TYR A 216 5.94 -19.96 4.11
N HIS A 217 6.21 -21.11 4.74
CA HIS A 217 7.04 -22.16 4.15
C HIS A 217 6.40 -22.79 2.90
N SER A 218 5.08 -23.05 2.91
CA SER A 218 4.36 -23.50 1.71
C SER A 218 4.52 -22.50 0.57
N ALA A 219 4.31 -21.20 0.82
CA ALA A 219 4.45 -20.17 -0.21
C ALA A 219 5.87 -20.07 -0.77
N GLN A 220 6.89 -20.20 0.08
CA GLN A 220 8.31 -20.22 -0.34
C GLN A 220 8.65 -21.48 -1.14
N ASN A 221 8.30 -22.66 -0.63
CA ASN A 221 8.62 -23.94 -1.25
C ASN A 221 7.93 -24.11 -2.62
N GLU A 222 6.67 -23.66 -2.73
CA GLU A 222 5.93 -23.70 -3.98
C GLU A 222 6.33 -22.57 -4.94
N GLY A 223 6.98 -21.51 -4.44
CA GLY A 223 7.32 -20.32 -5.20
C GLY A 223 6.09 -19.53 -5.63
N THR A 224 5.04 -19.50 -4.81
CA THR A 224 3.76 -18.83 -5.11
C THR A 224 3.73 -17.36 -4.71
N LEU A 225 4.76 -16.86 -4.01
CA LEU A 225 4.87 -15.46 -3.60
C LEU A 225 6.15 -14.81 -4.14
N LEU A 226 6.01 -13.80 -5.00
CA LEU A 226 7.10 -12.93 -5.45
C LEU A 226 6.99 -11.55 -4.79
N SER A 227 8.01 -11.13 -4.05
CA SER A 227 8.05 -9.77 -3.47
C SER A 227 8.82 -8.82 -4.37
N ILE A 228 8.24 -7.66 -4.69
CA ILE A 228 8.89 -6.57 -5.42
C ILE A 228 8.77 -5.29 -4.60
N GLU A 229 9.87 -4.56 -4.43
CA GLU A 229 9.93 -3.37 -3.59
C GLU A 229 9.93 -2.08 -4.41
N PHE A 230 9.18 -1.07 -3.93
CA PHE A 230 9.20 0.32 -4.39
C PHE A 230 9.32 1.28 -3.20
N THR A 231 9.72 2.53 -3.46
CA THR A 231 9.66 3.60 -2.44
C THR A 231 8.94 4.82 -2.99
N THR A 232 9.40 5.32 -4.13
CA THR A 232 8.88 6.55 -4.72
C THR A 232 7.66 6.29 -5.60
N VAL A 233 6.89 7.34 -5.91
CA VAL A 233 5.82 7.27 -6.91
C VAL A 233 6.39 6.92 -8.29
N ASN A 234 7.62 7.36 -8.62
CA ASN A 234 8.27 7.01 -9.87
C ASN A 234 8.60 5.51 -9.93
N ASP A 235 9.15 4.94 -8.86
CA ASP A 235 9.39 3.49 -8.75
C ASP A 235 8.09 2.73 -9.01
N TYR A 236 7.02 3.14 -8.32
CA TYR A 236 5.71 2.52 -8.39
C TYR A 236 5.17 2.51 -9.82
N LEU A 237 5.21 3.65 -10.53
CA LEU A 237 4.64 3.76 -11.88
C LEU A 237 5.42 2.95 -12.91
N TRP A 238 6.76 2.95 -12.84
CA TRP A 238 7.60 2.13 -13.72
C TRP A 238 7.41 0.64 -13.44
N LEU A 239 7.39 0.22 -12.18
CA LEU A 239 7.18 -1.18 -11.80
C LEU A 239 5.76 -1.64 -12.14
N LEU A 240 4.75 -0.78 -11.97
CA LEU A 240 3.38 -1.07 -12.37
C LEU A 240 3.29 -1.32 -13.87
N LYS A 241 3.91 -0.46 -14.70
CA LYS A 241 3.97 -0.65 -16.16
C LYS A 241 4.68 -1.96 -16.53
N SER A 242 5.81 -2.28 -15.89
CA SER A 242 6.53 -3.53 -16.13
C SER A 242 5.71 -4.76 -15.75
N VAL A 243 5.09 -4.78 -14.57
CA VAL A 243 4.34 -5.95 -14.10
C VAL A 243 3.04 -6.15 -14.89
N THR A 244 2.37 -5.09 -15.32
CA THR A 244 1.20 -5.19 -16.20
C THR A 244 1.58 -5.80 -17.55
N GLY A 245 2.71 -5.36 -18.13
CA GLY A 245 3.24 -5.97 -19.35
C GLY A 245 3.59 -7.44 -19.16
N ALA A 246 4.27 -7.78 -18.06
CA ALA A 246 4.61 -9.16 -17.72
C ALA A 246 3.38 -10.05 -17.52
N MET A 247 2.32 -9.53 -16.91
CA MET A 247 1.07 -10.26 -16.64
C MET A 247 0.11 -10.32 -17.82
N SER A 248 0.28 -9.49 -18.86
CA SER A 248 -0.60 -9.44 -20.03
C SER A 248 -0.90 -10.82 -20.67
N PRO A 249 0.08 -11.74 -20.84
CA PRO A 249 -0.17 -13.08 -21.39
C PRO A 249 -1.07 -14.00 -20.55
N LEU A 250 -1.38 -13.63 -19.30
CA LEU A 250 -2.32 -14.38 -18.46
C LEU A 250 -3.78 -14.15 -18.87
N GLY A 251 -4.05 -13.04 -19.57
CA GLY A 251 -5.40 -12.58 -19.91
C GLY A 251 -6.31 -12.56 -18.67
N ARG A 252 -7.48 -13.17 -18.79
CA ARG A 252 -8.50 -13.22 -17.74
C ARG A 252 -8.09 -13.95 -16.47
N ARG A 253 -6.97 -14.68 -16.46
CA ARG A 253 -6.41 -15.33 -15.25
C ARG A 253 -5.58 -14.37 -14.38
N GLY A 254 -5.28 -13.17 -14.89
CA GLY A 254 -4.56 -12.13 -14.18
C GLY A 254 -5.51 -11.17 -13.46
N MET A 255 -5.31 -10.99 -12.15
CA MET A 255 -6.00 -9.98 -11.34
C MET A 255 -5.04 -8.87 -10.91
N PHE A 256 -5.53 -7.64 -10.87
CA PHE A 256 -4.83 -6.47 -10.33
C PHE A 256 -5.58 -5.95 -9.11
N TYR A 257 -5.02 -6.15 -7.92
CA TYR A 257 -5.53 -5.65 -6.64
C TYR A 257 -4.70 -4.43 -6.20
N LEU A 258 -5.15 -3.25 -6.59
CA LEU A 258 -4.37 -2.01 -6.51
C LEU A 258 -4.63 -1.25 -5.19
N ALA A 259 -4.11 -1.77 -4.08
CA ALA A 259 -4.35 -1.24 -2.73
C ALA A 259 -3.27 -0.27 -2.20
N ALA A 260 -2.25 0.07 -3.01
CA ALA A 260 -1.25 1.06 -2.65
C ALA A 260 -1.83 2.48 -2.55
N ALA A 261 -1.32 3.27 -1.61
CA ALA A 261 -1.63 4.70 -1.49
C ALA A 261 -0.67 5.50 -2.38
N VAL A 262 -1.06 5.69 -3.64
CA VAL A 262 -0.27 6.38 -4.65
C VAL A 262 -0.44 7.89 -4.50
N SER A 263 0.67 8.64 -4.60
CA SER A 263 0.66 10.10 -4.56
C SER A 263 -0.09 10.67 -5.76
N ASP A 264 -0.96 11.66 -5.52
CA ASP A 264 -1.70 12.35 -6.58
C ASP A 264 -0.88 13.45 -7.25
N PHE A 265 0.17 13.92 -6.59
CA PHE A 265 1.08 14.96 -7.05
C PHE A 265 2.53 14.47 -7.01
N PHE A 266 3.38 15.00 -7.89
CA PHE A 266 4.82 14.73 -7.91
C PHE A 266 5.61 15.98 -8.32
N LEU A 267 6.93 15.95 -8.11
CA LEU A 267 7.84 16.97 -8.60
C LEU A 267 8.61 16.39 -9.81
N PRO A 268 8.42 16.93 -11.03
CA PRO A 268 9.17 16.49 -12.21
C PRO A 268 10.67 16.64 -12.00
N GLU A 269 11.45 15.69 -12.49
CA GLU A 269 12.92 15.63 -12.28
C GLU A 269 13.64 16.95 -12.61
N GLU A 270 13.22 17.66 -13.66
CA GLU A 270 13.78 18.94 -14.08
C GLU A 270 13.60 20.09 -13.07
N ARG A 271 12.63 19.96 -12.16
CA ARG A 271 12.34 20.92 -11.08
C ARG A 271 12.82 20.44 -9.70
N VAL A 272 13.35 19.22 -9.60
CA VAL A 272 13.88 18.70 -8.33
C VAL A 272 15.21 19.35 -8.03
N ALA A 273 15.33 19.98 -6.85
CA ALA A 273 16.59 20.55 -6.41
C ALA A 273 17.63 19.43 -6.16
N GLU A 274 18.87 19.61 -6.61
CA GLU A 274 19.90 18.58 -6.42
C GLU A 274 20.24 18.36 -4.93
N HIS A 275 20.28 19.45 -4.16
CA HIS A 275 20.69 19.46 -2.76
C HIS A 275 19.57 19.90 -1.83
N LYS A 276 19.74 19.57 -0.54
CA LYS A 276 18.84 19.95 0.56
C LYS A 276 18.39 21.42 0.45
N ILE A 277 17.08 21.64 0.39
CA ILE A 277 16.49 22.98 0.36
C ILE A 277 16.81 23.69 1.69
N GLN A 278 17.40 24.89 1.59
CA GLN A 278 17.86 25.70 2.73
C GLN A 278 16.73 26.55 3.32
N SER A 279 16.72 26.73 4.65
CA SER A 279 15.63 27.38 5.40
C SER A 279 15.80 28.90 5.59
N ASN A 280 16.69 29.55 4.83
CA ASN A 280 17.11 30.94 5.11
C ASN A 280 16.05 32.00 4.75
N LYS A 281 14.99 31.64 4.03
CA LYS A 281 13.96 32.56 3.52
C LYS A 281 12.68 32.62 4.37
N GLY A 282 12.61 31.90 5.49
CA GLY A 282 11.48 31.93 6.43
C GLY A 282 10.23 31.15 6.01
N THR A 283 10.00 30.92 4.70
CA THR A 283 8.88 30.12 4.17
C THR A 283 9.36 29.11 3.11
N LEU A 284 8.62 28.01 2.94
CA LEU A 284 8.81 27.01 1.88
C LEU A 284 7.51 26.88 1.08
N ASN A 285 7.55 27.27 -0.19
CA ASN A 285 6.46 27.07 -1.14
C ASN A 285 6.82 25.91 -2.07
N LEU A 286 5.94 24.92 -2.17
CA LEU A 286 6.09 23.76 -3.06
C LEU A 286 5.01 23.82 -4.13
N GLU A 287 5.44 23.77 -5.39
CA GLU A 287 4.57 23.65 -6.54
C GLU A 287 4.83 22.29 -7.18
N MET A 288 3.77 21.51 -7.38
CA MET A 288 3.84 20.10 -7.78
C MET A 288 2.83 19.83 -8.89
N ASP A 289 3.16 18.92 -9.79
CA ASP A 289 2.26 18.54 -10.88
C ASP A 289 1.43 17.33 -10.50
N SER A 290 0.26 17.20 -11.13
CA SER A 290 -0.56 16.01 -10.96
C SER A 290 0.12 14.79 -11.58
N VAL A 291 0.10 13.67 -10.86
CA VAL A 291 0.54 12.37 -11.38
C VAL A 291 -0.38 11.91 -12.51
N PRO A 292 0.15 11.41 -13.64
CA PRO A 292 -0.66 10.91 -14.74
C PRO A 292 -1.57 9.77 -14.28
N LYS A 293 -2.80 9.75 -14.78
CA LYS A 293 -3.79 8.74 -14.40
C LYS A 293 -3.56 7.44 -15.18
N VAL A 294 -2.63 6.62 -14.69
CA VAL A 294 -2.18 5.37 -15.32
C VAL A 294 -3.20 4.24 -15.36
N LEU A 295 -4.31 4.33 -14.61
CA LEU A 295 -5.37 3.31 -14.62
C LEU A 295 -6.03 3.16 -15.98
N LYS A 296 -6.19 4.25 -16.74
CA LYS A 296 -6.83 4.19 -18.05
C LYS A 296 -5.98 3.40 -19.07
N PRO A 297 -4.69 3.70 -19.27
CA PRO A 297 -3.80 2.86 -20.09
C PRO A 297 -3.69 1.42 -19.59
N LEU A 298 -3.69 1.20 -18.27
CA LEU A 298 -3.66 -0.15 -17.70
C LEU A 298 -4.84 -1.00 -18.18
N VAL A 299 -6.05 -0.43 -18.14
CA VAL A 299 -7.29 -1.10 -18.56
C VAL A 299 -7.37 -1.25 -20.08
N GLN A 300 -6.96 -0.25 -20.85
CA GLN A 300 -7.26 -0.21 -22.28
C GLN A 300 -6.15 -0.80 -23.16
N GLU A 301 -4.90 -0.61 -22.76
CA GLU A 301 -3.74 -0.87 -23.61
C GLU A 301 -2.89 -2.00 -23.06
N TRP A 302 -2.61 -1.99 -21.74
CA TRP A 302 -1.60 -2.89 -21.18
C TRP A 302 -2.19 -4.28 -20.89
N THR A 303 -3.39 -4.33 -20.30
CA THR A 303 -4.01 -5.58 -19.83
C THR A 303 -5.54 -5.59 -20.02
N PRO A 304 -6.06 -5.53 -21.27
CA PRO A 304 -7.50 -5.39 -21.54
C PRO A 304 -8.35 -6.56 -21.03
N GLU A 305 -7.78 -7.76 -20.94
CA GLU A 305 -8.46 -8.95 -20.43
C GLU A 305 -8.27 -9.17 -18.92
N GLY A 306 -7.44 -8.36 -18.24
CA GLY A 306 -7.18 -8.50 -16.81
C GLY A 306 -8.37 -8.09 -15.95
N TYR A 307 -8.51 -8.71 -14.78
CA TYR A 307 -9.52 -8.31 -13.79
C TYR A 307 -8.95 -7.26 -12.83
N ILE A 308 -9.37 -6.01 -12.98
CA ILE A 308 -8.76 -4.85 -12.32
C ILE A 308 -9.67 -4.34 -11.21
N VAL A 309 -9.12 -4.35 -10.00
CA VAL A 309 -9.74 -3.89 -8.76
C VAL A 309 -8.96 -2.69 -8.24
N SER A 310 -9.59 -1.53 -8.19
CA SER A 310 -9.00 -0.33 -7.60
C SER A 310 -9.61 -0.01 -6.23
N PHE A 311 -8.91 0.81 -5.45
CA PHE A 311 -9.35 1.25 -4.14
C PHE A 311 -9.68 2.74 -4.15
N LYS A 312 -10.76 3.10 -3.46
CA LYS A 312 -11.11 4.49 -3.16
C LYS A 312 -11.22 4.66 -1.66
N LEU A 313 -10.45 5.60 -1.12
CA LEU A 313 -10.47 5.98 0.28
C LEU A 313 -11.04 7.39 0.40
N GLU A 314 -12.10 7.55 1.18
CA GLU A 314 -12.68 8.86 1.47
C GLU A 314 -12.86 9.05 2.98
N THR A 315 -12.92 10.31 3.42
CA THR A 315 -13.26 10.68 4.80
C THR A 315 -14.71 11.13 4.95
N ASP A 316 -15.36 11.48 3.83
CA ASP A 316 -16.78 11.82 3.77
C ASP A 316 -17.56 10.64 3.13
N PRO A 317 -18.45 9.97 3.89
CA PRO A 317 -19.28 8.88 3.37
C PRO A 317 -20.12 9.28 2.15
N ALA A 318 -20.58 10.54 2.06
CA ALA A 318 -21.41 11.01 0.97
C ALA A 318 -20.66 11.05 -0.38
N LEU A 319 -19.34 11.17 -0.34
CA LEU A 319 -18.48 11.22 -1.53
C LEU A 319 -18.02 9.83 -1.99
N LEU A 320 -18.08 8.82 -1.14
CA LEU A 320 -17.46 7.52 -1.39
C LEU A 320 -18.04 6.81 -2.62
N VAL A 321 -19.36 6.63 -2.67
CA VAL A 321 -20.03 5.97 -3.79
C VAL A 321 -19.96 6.82 -5.06
N PRO A 322 -20.29 8.13 -5.05
CA PRO A 322 -20.16 8.98 -6.24
C PRO A 322 -18.76 8.96 -6.86
N LYS A 323 -17.69 9.10 -6.06
CA LYS A 323 -16.31 9.06 -6.56
C LYS A 323 -15.89 7.67 -7.04
N SER A 324 -16.46 6.61 -6.47
CA SER A 324 -16.23 5.23 -6.94
C SER A 324 -16.87 5.01 -8.31
N ARG A 325 -18.11 5.45 -8.52
CA ARG A 325 -18.78 5.42 -9.83
C ARG A 325 -18.04 6.27 -10.87
N ALA A 326 -17.61 7.47 -10.49
CA ALA A 326 -16.82 8.34 -11.36
C ALA A 326 -15.50 7.67 -11.79
N ALA A 327 -14.81 6.97 -10.89
CA ALA A 327 -13.60 6.21 -11.24
C ALA A 327 -13.90 5.05 -12.21
N LEU A 328 -14.99 4.32 -12.03
CA LEU A 328 -15.41 3.26 -12.96
C LEU A 328 -15.74 3.84 -14.34
N SER A 329 -16.52 4.91 -14.41
CA SER A 329 -16.88 5.56 -15.68
C SER A 329 -15.63 6.06 -16.41
N ARG A 330 -14.73 6.73 -15.68
CA ARG A 330 -13.51 7.32 -16.21
C ARG A 330 -12.48 6.31 -16.70
N TYR A 331 -12.28 5.20 -15.98
CA TYR A 331 -11.19 4.27 -16.25
C TYR A 331 -11.64 2.95 -16.89
N GLY A 332 -12.91 2.56 -16.81
CA GLY A 332 -13.44 1.36 -17.46
C GLY A 332 -13.09 0.01 -16.78
N HIS A 333 -12.34 0.02 -15.67
CA HIS A 333 -12.04 -1.18 -14.89
C HIS A 333 -13.27 -1.81 -14.22
N GLN A 334 -13.13 -3.04 -13.74
CA GLN A 334 -14.25 -3.90 -13.37
C GLN A 334 -14.85 -3.59 -12.00
N LEU A 335 -14.02 -3.19 -11.02
CA LEU A 335 -14.47 -3.03 -9.64
C LEU A 335 -13.71 -1.94 -8.90
N VAL A 336 -14.45 -1.11 -8.14
CA VAL A 336 -13.88 -0.24 -7.11
C VAL A 336 -14.27 -0.77 -5.73
N VAL A 337 -13.28 -0.92 -4.85
CA VAL A 337 -13.51 -1.15 -3.42
C VAL A 337 -13.42 0.20 -2.70
N GLY A 338 -14.57 0.73 -2.32
CA GLY A 338 -14.71 1.94 -1.54
C GLY A 338 -14.55 1.67 -0.04
N ASN A 339 -13.76 2.52 0.62
CA ASN A 339 -13.50 2.45 2.06
C ASN A 339 -13.62 3.85 2.67
N GLU A 340 -14.37 3.97 3.75
CA GLU A 340 -14.34 5.17 4.59
C GLU A 340 -13.20 5.04 5.62
N LEU A 341 -12.40 6.09 5.81
CA LEU A 341 -11.16 6.05 6.59
C LEU A 341 -11.33 5.45 8.00
N HIS A 342 -12.37 5.83 8.74
CA HIS A 342 -12.58 5.40 10.11
C HIS A 342 -13.16 3.98 10.22
N ARG A 343 -13.95 3.55 9.22
CA ARG A 343 -14.64 2.25 9.20
C ARG A 343 -13.98 1.20 8.30
N ARG A 344 -12.89 1.53 7.60
CA ARG A 344 -12.18 0.66 6.64
C ARG A 344 -11.79 -0.73 7.16
N LYS A 345 -11.71 -0.93 8.48
CA LYS A 345 -11.40 -2.23 9.10
C LYS A 345 -12.61 -3.14 9.26
N TYR A 346 -13.83 -2.60 9.19
CA TYR A 346 -15.07 -3.30 9.53
C TYR A 346 -16.09 -3.28 8.41
N GLU A 347 -16.00 -2.34 7.47
CA GLU A 347 -16.92 -2.21 6.35
C GLU A 347 -16.21 -1.72 5.09
N VAL A 348 -16.61 -2.28 3.95
CA VAL A 348 -16.26 -1.78 2.61
C VAL A 348 -17.46 -1.85 1.68
N VAL A 349 -17.44 -1.06 0.60
CA VAL A 349 -18.43 -1.15 -0.49
C VAL A 349 -17.76 -1.57 -1.79
N PHE A 350 -18.30 -2.58 -2.43
CA PHE A 350 -17.94 -2.98 -3.79
C PHE A 350 -18.86 -2.23 -4.75
N VAL A 351 -18.28 -1.43 -5.64
CA VAL A 351 -19.02 -0.71 -6.68
C VAL A 351 -18.58 -1.26 -8.03
N GLU A 352 -19.54 -1.75 -8.81
CA GLU A 352 -19.34 -2.33 -10.15
C GLU A 352 -20.47 -1.90 -11.08
N ARG A 353 -20.29 -2.03 -12.40
CA ARG A 353 -21.37 -1.78 -13.38
C ARG A 353 -22.36 -2.94 -13.34
N LYS A 354 -23.68 -2.67 -13.44
CA LYS A 354 -24.69 -3.73 -13.51
C LYS A 354 -24.55 -4.56 -14.77
N THR A 355 -24.30 -3.88 -15.88
CA THR A 355 -23.98 -4.52 -17.15
C THR A 355 -22.46 -4.47 -17.31
N PRO A 356 -21.77 -5.61 -17.24
CA PRO A 356 -20.34 -5.65 -17.46
C PRO A 356 -20.02 -5.11 -18.85
N LEU A 357 -18.95 -4.32 -18.96
CA LEU A 357 -18.34 -4.15 -20.27
C LEU A 357 -17.85 -5.52 -20.72
N SER A 358 -18.37 -6.01 -21.83
CA SER A 358 -17.73 -7.12 -22.53
C SER A 358 -16.60 -6.51 -23.33
N PRO A 359 -15.33 -6.58 -22.90
CA PRO A 359 -14.25 -6.41 -23.87
C PRO A 359 -14.47 -7.50 -24.91
N THR A 360 -14.71 -7.09 -26.17
CA THR A 360 -14.56 -8.01 -27.29
C THR A 360 -13.14 -8.53 -27.23
N LYS A 361 -12.96 -9.85 -27.30
CA LYS A 361 -11.67 -10.53 -27.14
C LYS A 361 -10.53 -9.77 -27.83
N GLY A 362 -9.65 -9.16 -27.05
CA GLY A 362 -8.47 -8.44 -27.55
C GLY A 362 -8.66 -6.97 -27.92
N ASP A 363 -9.80 -6.36 -27.64
CA ASP A 363 -10.05 -4.92 -27.86
C ASP A 363 -10.45 -4.24 -26.54
N GLY A 364 -9.85 -3.07 -26.27
CA GLY A 364 -10.22 -2.24 -25.11
C GLY A 364 -11.63 -1.63 -25.27
N ASP A 365 -12.11 -0.89 -24.26
CA ASP A 365 -13.38 -0.14 -24.44
C ASP A 365 -13.18 1.03 -25.42
N ASN A 366 -13.54 0.80 -26.69
CA ASN A 366 -13.46 1.78 -27.78
C ASN A 366 -14.25 3.08 -27.52
N ARG A 367 -15.18 3.10 -26.56
CA ARG A 367 -15.89 4.33 -26.16
C ARG A 367 -14.99 5.29 -25.38
N LEU A 368 -13.92 4.78 -24.79
CA LEU A 368 -13.02 5.53 -23.92
C LEU A 368 -11.62 5.71 -24.53
N SER A 369 -11.32 5.10 -25.68
CA SER A 369 -10.03 5.23 -26.37
C SER A 369 -9.82 6.66 -26.91
N GLY A 370 -8.65 7.26 -26.67
CA GLY A 370 -8.27 8.58 -27.22
C GLY A 370 -8.85 9.81 -26.51
N VAL A 371 -9.72 9.64 -25.50
CA VAL A 371 -10.27 10.76 -24.72
C VAL A 371 -9.29 11.18 -23.63
N GLU A 372 -8.93 12.47 -23.55
CA GLU A 372 -8.15 12.99 -22.41
C GLU A 372 -8.90 12.73 -21.09
N THR A 373 -8.15 12.62 -19.99
CA THR A 373 -8.69 12.10 -18.72
C THR A 373 -8.89 13.26 -17.73
N PRO A 374 -10.04 13.97 -17.73
CA PRO A 374 -10.25 15.20 -16.94
C PRO A 374 -10.25 14.94 -15.42
N PRO A 375 -9.91 15.92 -14.55
CA PRO A 375 -9.87 15.77 -13.09
C PRO A 375 -11.15 15.15 -12.50
N LEU A 376 -11.02 14.43 -11.37
CA LEU A 376 -12.15 13.70 -10.76
C LEU A 376 -13.29 14.63 -10.28
N ASP A 377 -12.97 15.91 -10.02
CA ASP A 377 -13.90 16.95 -9.58
C ASP A 377 -14.39 17.85 -10.74
N ALA A 378 -13.88 17.64 -11.96
CA ALA A 378 -14.48 18.27 -13.13
C ALA A 378 -15.83 17.59 -13.35
N GLU A 379 -16.92 18.37 -13.34
CA GLU A 379 -18.24 17.85 -13.73
C GLU A 379 -18.07 17.01 -14.98
N ALA A 380 -18.50 15.75 -14.92
CA ALA A 380 -18.48 14.84 -16.05
C ALA A 380 -19.42 15.40 -17.13
N GLY A 381 -18.91 16.36 -17.92
CA GLY A 381 -19.54 16.88 -19.12
C GLY A 381 -19.44 15.84 -20.22
N GLY A 382 -20.13 14.72 -20.02
CA GLY A 382 -20.37 13.72 -21.06
C GLY A 382 -21.62 14.09 -21.84
N GLU A 383 -21.50 14.05 -23.16
CA GLU A 383 -22.64 14.05 -24.09
C GLU A 383 -23.73 13.07 -23.64
N LYS A 384 -25.00 13.40 -23.91
CA LYS A 384 -26.18 12.57 -23.64
C LYS A 384 -26.05 11.16 -24.24
N GLY A 385 -25.49 10.23 -23.47
CA GLY A 385 -25.38 8.81 -23.81
C GLY A 385 -25.66 7.96 -22.58
N LEU A 386 -26.65 7.05 -22.71
CA LEU A 386 -27.03 5.95 -21.81
C LEU A 386 -26.61 6.09 -20.33
N GLU A 387 -27.58 6.34 -19.44
CA GLU A 387 -27.35 6.29 -17.98
C GLU A 387 -26.67 4.98 -17.58
N GLU A 388 -25.40 5.05 -17.19
CA GLU A 388 -24.66 3.88 -16.72
C GLU A 388 -25.22 3.45 -15.35
N GLU A 389 -25.79 2.25 -15.27
CA GLU A 389 -26.28 1.70 -14.01
C GLU A 389 -25.17 0.98 -13.23
N TYR A 390 -25.10 1.29 -11.94
CA TYR A 390 -24.12 0.73 -11.01
C TYR A 390 -24.78 -0.16 -9.96
N LYS A 391 -24.05 -1.17 -9.51
CA LYS A 391 -24.39 -2.06 -8.39
C LYS A 391 -23.44 -1.79 -7.23
N GLU A 392 -24.01 -1.72 -6.03
CA GLU A 392 -23.28 -1.62 -4.77
C GLU A 392 -23.48 -2.91 -3.97
N THR A 393 -22.39 -3.45 -3.42
CA THR A 393 -22.44 -4.58 -2.48
C THR A 393 -21.66 -4.18 -1.25
N TRP A 394 -22.36 -3.99 -0.12
CA TRP A 394 -21.73 -3.65 1.16
C TRP A 394 -21.29 -4.93 1.86
N LEU A 395 -20.05 -4.93 2.35
CA LEU A 395 -19.46 -6.03 3.12
C LEU A 395 -19.14 -5.52 4.51
N ARG A 396 -19.71 -6.14 5.55
CA ARG A 396 -19.52 -5.78 6.95
C ARG A 396 -19.10 -6.99 7.77
N LEU A 397 -18.17 -6.81 8.70
CA LEU A 397 -17.78 -7.87 9.64
C LEU A 397 -18.96 -8.29 10.53
N ASP A 398 -19.81 -7.36 10.95
CA ASP A 398 -20.95 -7.61 11.85
C ASP A 398 -22.02 -8.54 11.23
N ASP A 399 -22.12 -8.58 9.90
CA ASP A 399 -23.09 -9.44 9.21
C ASP A 399 -22.71 -10.94 9.33
N LEU A 400 -21.43 -11.24 9.61
CA LEU A 400 -20.91 -12.60 9.80
C LEU A 400 -21.02 -13.11 11.23
N SER A 401 -20.88 -12.25 12.25
CA SER A 401 -21.04 -12.66 13.65
C SER A 401 -22.48 -13.08 13.96
N ASN A 402 -23.45 -12.46 13.29
CA ASN A 402 -24.87 -12.79 13.40
C ASN A 402 -25.28 -14.08 12.65
N THR A 403 -24.54 -14.50 11.62
CA THR A 403 -24.81 -15.76 10.91
C THR A 403 -24.17 -16.97 11.61
N GLN A 404 -23.07 -16.80 12.35
CA GLN A 404 -22.50 -17.87 13.17
C GLN A 404 -23.28 -18.13 14.49
N THR A 405 -23.95 -17.12 15.04
CA THR A 405 -24.72 -17.24 16.29
C THR A 405 -26.12 -17.83 16.10
N ASN A 406 -26.74 -17.66 14.93
CA ASN A 406 -28.07 -18.23 14.63
C ASN A 406 -28.04 -19.70 14.18
N GLY A 407 -26.87 -20.35 14.16
CA GLY A 407 -26.71 -21.77 13.82
C GLY A 407 -26.68 -22.73 15.02
N ILE A 408 -26.73 -22.22 16.26
CA ILE A 408 -26.63 -23.03 17.49
C ILE A 408 -27.91 -22.90 18.31
N SER A 409 -29.01 -23.38 17.76
CA SER A 409 -30.18 -23.75 18.56
C SER A 409 -30.92 -24.90 17.89
N GLY A 410 -30.44 -26.12 18.12
CA GLY A 410 -31.17 -27.33 17.75
C GLY A 410 -30.30 -28.58 17.58
N ALA A 411 -30.53 -29.54 18.47
CA ALA A 411 -30.18 -30.97 18.41
C ALA A 411 -28.81 -31.43 18.99
N GLU A 412 -28.94 -32.16 20.09
CA GLU A 412 -27.93 -33.00 20.73
C GLU A 412 -27.58 -34.26 19.90
N THR A 413 -26.36 -34.76 20.09
CA THR A 413 -25.84 -36.14 19.92
C THR A 413 -25.87 -36.81 18.52
N ASN A 414 -24.70 -37.00 17.89
CA ASN A 414 -23.88 -38.25 17.93
C ASN A 414 -22.83 -38.34 16.80
N THR A 415 -21.60 -38.71 17.20
CA THR A 415 -20.55 -39.51 16.53
C THR A 415 -20.12 -39.29 15.07
N ASN A 416 -18.79 -39.09 14.92
CA ASN A 416 -17.87 -39.56 13.87
C ASN A 416 -18.22 -39.32 12.39
N THR A 417 -17.48 -38.42 11.73
CA THR A 417 -16.93 -38.64 10.38
C THR A 417 -15.74 -37.72 10.09
N ASN A 418 -14.68 -38.29 9.53
CA ASN A 418 -13.55 -37.61 8.87
C ASN A 418 -14.04 -36.59 7.82
N GLY A 419 -13.47 -35.39 7.83
CA GLY A 419 -13.76 -34.36 6.83
C GLY A 419 -12.68 -33.28 6.82
N SER A 420 -11.99 -33.18 5.68
CA SER A 420 -11.01 -32.18 5.26
C SER A 420 -11.20 -30.79 5.90
N SER A 421 -10.23 -30.36 6.71
CA SER A 421 -10.18 -29.03 7.28
C SER A 421 -9.64 -28.03 6.26
N THR A 422 -10.50 -27.20 5.71
CA THR A 422 -10.12 -25.95 5.05
C THR A 422 -9.51 -25.00 6.08
N SER A 423 -8.18 -24.88 6.07
CA SER A 423 -7.42 -24.01 6.98
C SER A 423 -7.53 -22.53 6.57
N GLY A 424 -8.68 -21.94 6.90
CA GLY A 424 -8.84 -20.47 6.90
C GLY A 424 -7.87 -19.85 7.90
N HIS A 425 -7.00 -18.97 7.42
CA HIS A 425 -6.08 -18.21 8.27
C HIS A 425 -6.89 -17.22 9.10
N LYS A 426 -7.05 -17.53 10.39
CA LYS A 426 -7.72 -16.65 11.35
C LYS A 426 -6.77 -15.51 11.74
N GLY A 427 -7.29 -14.29 11.74
CA GLY A 427 -6.59 -13.10 12.20
C GLY A 427 -6.34 -13.11 13.71
N ARG A 428 -5.85 -11.96 14.21
CA ARG A 428 -5.48 -11.70 15.60
C ARG A 428 -6.57 -12.23 16.55
N ASP A 429 -6.17 -13.08 17.50
CA ASP A 429 -7.04 -13.67 18.53
C ASP A 429 -8.20 -14.55 18.04
N GLY A 430 -8.22 -14.93 16.75
CA GLY A 430 -9.34 -15.65 16.15
C GLY A 430 -10.41 -14.76 15.54
N GLU A 431 -10.22 -13.43 15.52
CA GLU A 431 -11.12 -12.48 14.88
C GLU A 431 -10.94 -12.48 13.36
N VAL A 432 -12.06 -12.42 12.63
CA VAL A 432 -12.10 -12.39 11.17
C VAL A 432 -11.70 -10.99 10.69
N GLU A 433 -10.67 -10.90 9.84
CA GLU A 433 -10.26 -9.65 9.20
C GLU A 433 -11.17 -9.38 7.99
N ILE A 434 -11.56 -8.12 7.75
CA ILE A 434 -12.45 -7.77 6.61
C ILE A 434 -11.86 -8.20 5.27
N GLU A 435 -10.53 -8.26 5.17
CA GLU A 435 -9.80 -8.77 4.03
C GLU A 435 -10.13 -10.21 3.66
N GLU A 436 -10.51 -11.07 4.61
CA GLU A 436 -10.97 -12.43 4.32
C GLU A 436 -12.23 -12.41 3.46
N ILE A 437 -13.21 -11.57 3.84
CA ILE A 437 -14.46 -11.40 3.12
C ILE A 437 -14.20 -10.79 1.75
N ILE A 438 -13.38 -9.73 1.69
CA ILE A 438 -13.01 -9.05 0.45
C ILE A 438 -12.41 -10.05 -0.53
N VAL A 439 -11.41 -10.83 -0.09
CA VAL A 439 -10.72 -11.77 -0.98
C VAL A 439 -11.66 -12.89 -1.42
N LYS A 440 -12.49 -13.44 -0.53
CA LYS A 440 -13.48 -14.47 -0.90
C LYS A 440 -14.43 -13.96 -1.99
N GLU A 441 -14.99 -12.78 -1.80
CA GLU A 441 -15.94 -12.14 -2.71
C GLU A 441 -15.29 -11.72 -4.05
N LEU A 442 -13.99 -11.40 -4.02
CA LEU A 442 -13.18 -11.16 -5.23
C LEU A 442 -12.85 -12.43 -6.00
N VAL A 443 -12.56 -13.53 -5.31
CA VAL A 443 -12.26 -14.83 -5.93
C VAL A 443 -13.47 -15.30 -6.74
N ASP A 444 -14.67 -15.17 -6.21
CA ASP A 444 -15.92 -15.53 -6.88
C ASP A 444 -16.21 -14.63 -8.09
N ARG A 445 -15.98 -13.31 -7.97
CA ARG A 445 -16.11 -12.36 -9.09
C ARG A 445 -15.11 -12.63 -10.21
N HIS A 446 -13.87 -12.89 -9.85
CA HIS A 446 -12.82 -13.19 -10.83
C HIS A 446 -13.07 -14.52 -11.54
N GLN A 447 -13.60 -15.51 -10.83
CA GLN A 447 -14.02 -16.77 -11.46
C GLN A 447 -15.13 -16.53 -12.50
N ARG A 448 -16.16 -15.74 -12.16
CA ARG A 448 -17.19 -15.31 -13.12
C ARG A 448 -16.61 -14.53 -14.31
N TRP A 449 -15.61 -13.67 -14.07
CA TRP A 449 -14.90 -12.95 -15.14
C TRP A 449 -14.20 -13.91 -16.11
N ILE A 450 -13.50 -14.93 -15.59
CA ILE A 450 -12.83 -15.95 -16.38
C ILE A 450 -13.85 -16.72 -17.24
N GLU A 451 -14.94 -17.18 -16.64
CA GLU A 451 -16.00 -17.96 -17.31
C GLU A 451 -16.72 -17.14 -18.39
N ALA A 452 -16.94 -15.85 -18.16
CA ALA A 452 -17.57 -14.97 -19.13
C ALA A 452 -16.78 -14.80 -20.44
N GLY A 453 -15.47 -15.07 -20.44
CA GLY A 453 -14.63 -15.02 -21.65
C GLY A 453 -14.41 -16.37 -22.33
N THR A 454 -14.96 -17.46 -21.78
CA THR A 454 -14.90 -18.79 -22.39
C THR A 454 -16.13 -19.14 -23.24
N ASN A 455 -17.19 -18.34 -23.12
CA ASN A 455 -18.37 -18.35 -24.01
C ASN A 455 -18.15 -17.38 -25.17
#